data_AF-A0A977IH12-F1
#
_entry.id   AF-A0A977IH12-F1
#
_cell.length_a   1.000
_cell.length_b   1.000
_cell.length_c   1.000
_cell.angle_alpha   90.00
_cell.angle_beta   90.00
_cell.angle_gamma   90.00
#
_symmetry.space_group_name_H-M   'P 1'
#
loop_
_entity.id
_entity.type
_entity.pdbx_description
1 polymer ?
#
loop_
_entity_poly.entity_id
_entity_poly.type
_entity_poly.pdbx_seq_one_letter_code
_entity_poly.pdbx_strand_id
1 'polypeptide(L)'
;MLFGKREPVMCAVCGRELKHKYKPREDWRIEGYLCSDCQIEKTKEFASRPQQQQQQEPDRCAMCKAELGDVAVKPRWQWEMEPGTLLCQPCFGRKEAEYNKRLNFCATCGAKIGFIRYNPKPAWKIQGQMCRKCWDERNQRK
;
A
#
# COMPACT_ATOMS: atom_id res chain seq x y z
N MET A 1 18.35 -23.40 -55.02
CA MET A 1 17.22 -22.91 -54.19
C MET A 1 17.41 -21.42 -54.00
N LEU A 2 16.53 -20.60 -54.57
CA LEU A 2 16.59 -19.13 -54.46
C LEU A 2 16.09 -18.75 -53.06
N PHE A 3 16.99 -18.32 -52.18
CA PHE A 3 16.61 -17.69 -50.92
C PHE A 3 15.90 -16.37 -51.24
N GLY A 4 14.57 -16.36 -51.15
CA GLY A 4 13.76 -15.15 -51.31
C GLY A 4 14.27 -14.09 -50.34
N LYS A 5 14.79 -12.97 -50.88
CA LYS A 5 15.23 -11.82 -50.09
C LYS A 5 14.00 -11.33 -49.32
N ARG A 6 13.98 -11.53 -48.00
CA ARG A 6 12.97 -10.93 -47.13
C ARG A 6 13.13 -9.42 -47.22
N GLU A 7 12.03 -8.72 -47.47
CA GLU A 7 12.03 -7.27 -47.49
C GLU A 7 12.54 -6.72 -46.14
N PRO A 8 13.36 -5.66 -46.17
CA PRO A 8 13.85 -5.02 -44.97
C PRO A 8 12.67 -4.44 -44.19
N VAL A 9 12.54 -4.81 -42.92
CA VAL A 9 11.53 -4.22 -42.04
C VAL A 9 12.09 -2.95 -41.44
N MET A 10 11.34 -1.86 -41.53
CA MET A 10 11.76 -0.54 -41.05
C MET A 10 11.16 -0.23 -39.68
N CYS A 11 11.89 0.53 -38.87
CA CYS A 11 11.40 1.05 -37.60
C CYS A 11 10.22 1.99 -37.85
N ALA A 12 9.09 1.76 -37.18
CA ALA A 12 7.90 2.60 -37.29
C ALA A 12 8.09 4.04 -36.77
N VAL A 13 9.14 4.30 -35.98
CA VAL A 13 9.41 5.62 -35.39
C VAL A 13 10.52 6.37 -36.14
N CYS A 14 11.67 5.74 -36.40
CA CYS A 14 12.82 6.43 -37.00
C CYS A 14 13.16 5.97 -38.42
N GLY A 15 12.40 5.03 -39.00
CA GLY A 15 12.58 4.58 -40.37
C GLY A 15 13.85 3.77 -40.65
N ARG A 16 14.69 3.45 -39.65
CA ARG A 16 15.90 2.63 -39.87
C ARG A 16 15.55 1.16 -40.11
N GLU A 17 16.34 0.48 -40.94
CA GLU A 17 16.24 -0.96 -41.14
C GLU A 17 16.50 -1.73 -39.83
N LEU A 18 15.63 -2.69 -39.54
CA LEU A 18 15.62 -3.45 -38.30
C LEU A 18 16.44 -4.73 -38.41
N LYS A 19 17.54 -4.80 -37.65
CA LYS A 19 18.25 -6.06 -37.37
C LYS A 19 17.47 -6.93 -36.38
N HIS A 20 16.86 -6.30 -35.37
CA HIS A 20 15.99 -6.93 -34.38
C HIS A 20 14.65 -6.19 -34.33
N LYS A 21 13.56 -6.95 -34.20
CA LYS A 21 12.18 -6.44 -34.26
C LYS A 21 11.57 -6.44 -32.86
N TYR A 22 11.33 -5.25 -32.31
CA TYR A 22 10.60 -5.12 -31.04
C TYR A 22 9.14 -4.77 -31.33
N LYS A 23 8.20 -5.52 -30.76
CA LYS A 23 6.77 -5.21 -30.87
C LYS A 23 6.40 -4.22 -29.75
N PRO A 24 5.87 -3.03 -30.08
CA PRO A 24 5.32 -2.12 -29.08
C PRO A 24 4.24 -2.77 -28.22
N ARG A 25 4.01 -2.24 -27.03
CA ARG A 25 2.80 -2.60 -26.26
C ARG A 25 1.56 -2.09 -26.98
N GLU A 26 0.45 -2.81 -26.88
CA GLU A 26 -0.80 -2.50 -27.60
C GLU A 26 -1.38 -1.13 -27.21
N ASP A 27 -1.20 -0.72 -25.95
CA ASP A 27 -1.64 0.57 -25.42
C ASP A 27 -0.89 1.77 -26.01
N TRP A 28 0.26 1.54 -26.67
CA TRP A 28 1.04 2.63 -27.27
C TRP A 28 0.50 3.09 -28.62
N ARG A 29 -0.39 2.31 -29.25
CA ARG A 29 -0.99 2.60 -30.57
C ARG A 29 0.06 2.89 -31.65
N ILE A 30 1.19 2.19 -31.61
CA ILE A 30 2.25 2.24 -32.63
C ILE A 30 2.11 1.00 -33.51
N GLU A 31 1.79 1.19 -34.77
CA GLU A 31 1.71 0.11 -35.76
C GLU A 31 3.09 -0.22 -36.33
N GLY A 32 3.43 -1.51 -36.40
CA GLY A 32 4.72 -1.99 -36.90
C GLY A 32 5.72 -2.33 -35.79
N TYR A 33 7.01 -2.30 -36.12
CA TYR A 33 8.10 -2.72 -35.23
C TYR A 33 9.04 -1.58 -34.90
N LEU A 34 9.68 -1.66 -33.74
CA LEU A 34 10.67 -0.68 -33.27
C LEU A 34 12.08 -1.27 -33.30
N CYS A 35 13.06 -0.38 -33.46
CA CYS A 35 14.45 -0.68 -33.13
C CYS A 35 14.65 -0.61 -31.61
N SER A 36 15.79 -1.12 -31.13
CA SER A 36 16.13 -1.12 -29.70
C SER A 36 16.08 0.28 -29.08
N ASP A 37 16.63 1.28 -29.78
CA ASP A 37 16.71 2.66 -29.27
C ASP A 37 15.31 3.27 -29.12
N CYS A 38 14.47 3.17 -30.16
CA CYS A 38 13.10 3.66 -30.13
C CYS A 38 12.23 2.88 -29.12
N GLN A 39 12.46 1.58 -28.93
CA GLN A 39 11.77 0.81 -27.90
C GLN A 39 12.11 1.34 -26.50
N ILE A 40 13.38 1.63 -26.21
CA ILE A 40 13.83 2.14 -24.91
C ILE A 40 13.27 3.55 -24.68
N GLU A 41 13.35 4.43 -25.68
CA GLU A 41 12.80 5.79 -25.61
C GLU A 41 11.29 5.79 -25.40
N LYS A 42 10.54 5.00 -26.16
CA LYS A 42 9.09 4.87 -25.98
C LYS A 42 8.75 4.23 -24.64
N THR A 43 9.50 3.25 -24.17
CA THR A 43 9.30 2.70 -22.81
C THR A 43 9.44 3.80 -21.77
N LYS A 44 10.48 4.65 -21.87
CA LYS A 44 10.66 5.78 -20.96
C LYS A 44 9.53 6.78 -21.08
N GLU A 45 9.15 7.19 -22.29
CA GLU A 45 8.06 8.14 -22.55
C GLU A 45 6.72 7.64 -21.97
N PHE A 46 6.38 6.37 -22.19
CA PHE A 46 5.12 5.79 -21.72
C PHE A 46 5.15 5.39 -20.23
N ALA A 47 6.33 5.14 -19.66
CA ALA A 47 6.49 4.97 -18.22
C ALA A 47 6.53 6.32 -17.48
N SER A 48 7.02 7.37 -18.14
CA SER A 48 7.17 8.72 -17.59
C SER A 48 6.02 9.64 -17.93
N ARG A 49 5.11 9.27 -18.84
CA ARG A 49 3.75 9.82 -18.87
C ARG A 49 3.23 9.59 -17.46
N PRO A 50 3.14 10.64 -16.63
CA PRO A 50 2.31 10.52 -15.46
C PRO A 50 0.94 10.13 -16.02
N GLN A 51 0.16 9.36 -15.29
CA GLN A 51 -1.27 9.27 -15.55
C GLN A 51 -1.82 10.70 -15.54
N GLN A 52 -1.79 11.37 -16.69
CA GLN A 52 -2.25 12.73 -16.85
C GLN A 52 -3.76 12.61 -16.76
N GLN A 53 -4.30 13.12 -15.66
CA GLN A 53 -5.69 13.53 -15.51
C GLN A 53 -6.70 12.39 -15.31
N GLN A 54 -6.46 11.51 -14.34
CA GLN A 54 -7.55 11.30 -13.39
C GLN A 54 -7.40 12.39 -12.34
N GLN A 55 -8.42 13.24 -12.18
CA GLN A 55 -8.58 14.03 -10.95
C GLN A 55 -8.49 13.01 -9.80
N GLN A 56 -7.31 12.84 -9.21
CA GLN A 56 -7.20 12.06 -7.99
C GLN A 56 -7.97 12.87 -6.97
N GLU A 57 -9.17 12.39 -6.63
CA GLU A 57 -9.86 12.80 -5.40
C GLU A 57 -8.78 12.94 -4.32
N PRO A 58 -8.73 14.09 -3.62
CA PRO A 58 -7.73 14.28 -2.58
C PRO A 58 -7.81 13.11 -1.61
N ASP A 59 -6.66 12.54 -1.23
CA ASP A 59 -6.63 11.44 -0.28
C ASP A 59 -7.42 11.83 0.98
N ARG A 60 -8.28 10.94 1.46
CA ARG A 60 -9.13 11.23 2.64
C ARG A 60 -8.68 10.41 3.83
N CYS A 61 -8.67 11.02 5.00
CA CYS A 61 -8.39 10.33 6.26
C CYS A 61 -9.39 9.18 6.45
N ALA A 62 -8.91 7.94 6.64
CA ALA A 62 -9.81 6.80 6.76
C ALA A 62 -10.77 6.89 7.96
N MET A 63 -10.37 7.59 9.03
CA MET A 63 -11.15 7.73 10.26
C MET A 63 -12.15 8.89 10.25
N CYS A 64 -11.75 10.09 9.81
CA CYS A 64 -12.61 11.28 9.86
C CYS A 64 -13.05 11.80 8.49
N LYS A 65 -12.59 11.18 7.40
CA LYS A 65 -12.88 11.53 5.99
C LYS A 65 -12.45 12.94 5.56
N ALA A 66 -11.76 13.69 6.43
CA ALA A 66 -11.13 14.95 6.09
C ALA A 66 -10.10 14.76 4.99
N GLU A 67 -10.02 15.72 4.08
CA GLU A 67 -9.02 15.75 3.02
C GLU A 67 -7.62 15.85 3.61
N LEU A 68 -6.70 15.10 3.02
CA LEU A 68 -5.31 15.01 3.39
C LEU A 68 -4.50 15.78 2.35
N GLY A 69 -3.61 16.64 2.85
CA GLY A 69 -2.49 17.14 2.07
C GLY A 69 -1.23 16.32 2.34
N ASP A 70 -0.07 16.95 2.17
CA ASP A 70 1.25 16.31 2.32
C ASP A 70 1.57 15.78 3.73
N VAL A 71 0.71 16.05 4.71
CA VAL A 71 0.87 15.65 6.12
C VAL A 71 0.14 14.34 6.49
N ALA A 72 -0.26 13.56 5.50
CA ALA A 72 -0.86 12.24 5.70
C ALA A 72 0.12 11.26 6.37
N VAL A 73 -0.38 10.46 7.32
CA VAL A 73 0.41 9.49 8.09
C VAL A 73 -0.10 8.08 7.84
N LYS A 74 0.81 7.14 7.63
CA LYS A 74 0.48 5.70 7.53
C LYS A 74 0.22 5.11 8.92
N PRO A 75 -0.84 4.32 9.11
CA PRO A 75 -1.09 3.63 10.37
C PRO A 75 -0.01 2.59 10.66
N ARG A 76 0.13 2.23 11.94
CA ARG A 76 1.00 1.10 12.33
C ARG A 76 0.43 -0.22 11.81
N TRP A 77 1.29 -1.15 11.43
CA TRP A 77 0.87 -2.48 10.98
C TRP A 77 0.10 -3.25 12.06
N GLN A 78 0.43 -3.05 13.34
CA GLN A 78 -0.27 -3.68 14.48
C GLN A 78 -1.71 -3.22 14.66
N TRP A 79 -2.15 -2.19 13.92
CA TRP A 79 -3.52 -1.68 14.01
C TRP A 79 -4.48 -2.38 13.06
N GLU A 80 -3.99 -3.29 12.22
CA GLU A 80 -4.81 -4.12 11.31
C GLU A 80 -5.75 -3.27 10.43
N MET A 81 -5.28 -2.08 10.02
CA MET A 81 -6.00 -1.22 9.09
C MET A 81 -5.75 -1.67 7.65
N GLU A 82 -6.70 -1.39 6.75
CA GLU A 82 -6.58 -1.76 5.34
C GLU A 82 -5.30 -1.18 4.70
N PRO A 83 -4.57 -1.96 3.88
CA PRO A 83 -3.38 -1.48 3.20
C PRO A 83 -3.68 -0.24 2.36
N GLY A 84 -2.76 0.74 2.37
CA GLY A 84 -2.96 2.01 1.66
C GLY A 84 -3.78 3.04 2.43
N THR A 85 -4.31 2.71 3.61
CA THR A 85 -4.98 3.67 4.48
C THR A 85 -4.05 4.81 4.90
N LEU A 86 -4.58 6.03 4.85
CA LEU A 86 -3.93 7.24 5.37
C LEU A 86 -4.76 7.88 6.49
N LEU A 87 -4.07 8.47 7.46
CA LEU A 87 -4.65 9.18 8.60
C LEU A 87 -4.14 10.61 8.67
N CYS A 88 -5.01 11.54 9.08
CA CYS A 88 -4.54 12.85 9.52
C CYS A 88 -3.86 12.72 10.90
N GLN A 89 -2.94 13.63 11.20
CA GLN A 89 -2.20 13.67 12.47
C GLN A 89 -3.09 13.54 13.73
N PRO A 90 -4.22 14.27 13.86
CA PRO A 90 -5.12 14.10 15.00
C PRO A 90 -5.72 12.68 15.12
N CYS A 91 -6.07 12.05 14.00
CA CYS A 91 -6.59 10.68 14.01
C CYS A 91 -5.49 9.68 14.37
N PHE A 92 -4.29 9.84 13.81
CA PHE A 92 -3.13 9.04 14.17
C PHE A 92 -2.84 9.12 15.68
N GLY A 93 -2.77 10.33 16.24
CA GLY A 93 -2.49 10.54 17.67
C GLY A 93 -3.55 9.90 18.59
N ARG A 94 -4.84 9.98 18.23
CA ARG A 94 -5.91 9.30 18.98
C ARG A 94 -5.74 7.78 18.94
N LYS A 95 -5.49 7.21 17.76
CA LYS A 95 -5.31 5.77 17.57
C LYS A 95 -4.05 5.26 18.30
N GLU A 96 -2.98 6.06 18.29
CA GLU A 96 -1.74 5.81 19.03
C GLU A 96 -1.96 5.80 20.54
N ALA A 97 -2.68 6.80 21.07
CA ALA A 97 -3.01 6.87 22.48
C ALA A 97 -3.88 5.67 22.91
N GLU A 98 -4.87 5.30 22.10
CA GLU A 98 -5.71 4.13 22.36
C GLU A 98 -4.89 2.82 22.36
N TYR A 99 -4.02 2.64 21.37
CA TYR A 99 -3.14 1.47 21.28
C TYR A 99 -2.20 1.38 22.49
N ASN A 100 -1.57 2.49 22.87
CA ASN A 100 -0.73 2.55 24.06
C ASN A 100 -1.50 2.28 25.34
N LYS A 101 -2.76 2.74 25.43
CA LYS A 101 -3.63 2.43 26.56
C LYS A 101 -3.91 0.92 26.66
N ARG A 102 -4.24 0.28 25.54
CA ARG A 102 -4.51 -1.17 25.46
C ARG A 102 -3.31 -2.04 25.85
N LEU A 103 -2.09 -1.56 25.57
CA LEU A 103 -0.85 -2.27 25.90
C LEU A 103 -0.43 -2.11 27.37
N ASN A 104 -0.62 -0.92 27.93
CA ASN A 104 0.00 -0.54 29.21
C ASN A 104 -0.97 -0.55 30.39
N PHE A 105 -2.28 -0.67 30.17
CA PHE A 105 -3.28 -0.63 31.22
C PHE A 105 -4.21 -1.84 31.18
N CYS A 106 -4.66 -2.27 32.34
CA CYS A 106 -5.62 -3.36 32.48
C CYS A 106 -6.96 -2.98 31.85
N ALA A 107 -7.43 -3.78 30.91
CA ALA A 107 -8.70 -3.60 30.21
C ALA A 107 -9.93 -3.72 31.14
N THR A 108 -9.77 -4.26 32.34
CA THR A 108 -10.86 -4.43 33.32
C THR A 108 -10.88 -3.34 34.38
N CYS A 109 -9.74 -3.03 35.01
CA CYS A 109 -9.68 -2.09 36.13
C CYS A 109 -8.93 -0.78 35.82
N GLY A 110 -8.35 -0.63 34.63
CA GLY A 110 -7.58 0.55 34.24
C GLY A 110 -6.23 0.71 34.95
N ALA A 111 -5.83 -0.21 35.81
CA ALA A 111 -4.53 -0.16 36.48
C ALA A 111 -3.37 -0.29 35.48
N LYS A 112 -2.30 0.49 35.68
CA LYS A 112 -1.07 0.37 34.88
C LYS A 112 -0.45 -1.02 35.10
N ILE A 113 -0.17 -1.72 34.01
CA ILE A 113 0.42 -3.06 34.02
C ILE A 113 1.95 -2.91 34.11
N GLY A 114 2.57 -3.75 34.94
CA GLY A 114 4.03 -3.84 35.04
C GLY A 114 4.64 -4.69 33.92
N PHE A 115 5.78 -5.32 34.20
CA PHE A 115 6.48 -6.16 33.22
C PHE A 115 5.70 -7.41 32.80
N ILE A 116 4.93 -8.00 33.72
CA ILE A 116 4.14 -9.21 33.45
C ILE A 116 2.77 -8.80 32.91
N ARG A 117 2.49 -9.23 31.68
CA ARG A 117 1.22 -9.00 30.98
C ARG A 117 0.41 -10.28 30.93
N TYR A 118 -0.90 -10.17 31.13
CA TYR A 118 -1.82 -11.31 31.08
C TYR A 118 -2.81 -11.11 29.93
N ASN A 119 -2.78 -12.02 28.96
CA ASN A 119 -3.71 -12.00 27.85
C ASN A 119 -5.09 -12.55 28.30
N PRO A 120 -6.19 -11.83 28.04
CA PRO A 120 -7.53 -12.39 28.18
C PRO A 120 -7.71 -13.66 27.35
N LYS A 121 -8.47 -14.65 27.85
CA LYS A 121 -8.87 -15.81 27.04
C LYS A 121 -9.80 -15.36 25.90
N PRO A 122 -9.74 -15.97 24.70
CA PRO A 122 -10.59 -15.59 23.57
C PRO A 122 -12.10 -15.58 23.91
N ALA A 123 -12.56 -16.56 24.70
CA ALA A 123 -13.95 -16.66 25.14
C ALA A 123 -14.45 -15.46 25.98
N TRP A 124 -13.53 -14.69 26.60
CA TRP A 124 -13.91 -13.55 27.43
C TRP A 124 -14.25 -12.30 26.63
N LYS A 125 -13.93 -12.24 25.32
CA LYS A 125 -14.22 -11.11 24.43
C LYS A 125 -13.71 -9.76 24.98
N ILE A 126 -12.61 -9.77 25.72
CA ILE A 126 -11.93 -8.56 26.21
C ILE A 126 -10.80 -8.23 25.25
N GLN A 127 -10.77 -6.99 24.76
CA GLN A 127 -9.64 -6.48 23.97
C GLN A 127 -8.63 -5.76 24.89
N GLY A 128 -7.33 -5.99 24.65
CA GLY A 128 -6.25 -5.40 25.43
C GLY A 128 -5.63 -6.38 26.44
N GLN A 129 -4.90 -5.83 27.41
CA GLN A 129 -4.15 -6.59 28.41
C GLN A 129 -4.85 -6.61 29.76
N MET A 130 -4.55 -7.60 30.61
CA MET A 130 -5.02 -7.65 32.00
C MET A 130 -3.86 -7.60 32.99
N CYS A 131 -4.11 -7.03 34.16
CA CYS A 131 -3.23 -7.21 35.31
C CYS A 131 -3.48 -8.58 35.94
N ARG A 132 -2.49 -9.05 36.71
CA ARG A 132 -2.55 -10.34 37.41
C ARG A 132 -3.84 -10.52 38.22
N LYS A 133 -4.19 -9.52 39.03
CA LYS A 133 -5.37 -9.55 39.90
C LYS A 133 -6.66 -9.84 39.13
N CYS A 134 -6.95 -9.05 38.09
CA CYS A 134 -8.17 -9.25 37.31
C CYS A 134 -8.17 -10.57 36.53
N TRP A 135 -6.99 -11.04 36.09
CA TRP A 135 -6.86 -12.32 35.40
C TRP A 135 -7.13 -13.49 36.34
N ASP A 136 -6.56 -13.48 37.55
CA ASP A 136 -6.77 -14.49 38.58
C ASP A 136 -8.25 -14.53 39.02
N GLU A 137 -8.83 -13.37 39.36
CA GLU A 137 -10.25 -13.25 39.77
C GLU A 137 -11.20 -13.83 38.73
N ARG A 138 -10.93 -13.61 37.43
CA ARG A 138 -11.80 -14.10 36.36
C ARG A 138 -11.65 -15.60 36.12
N ASN A 139 -10.47 -16.18 36.37
CA ASN A 139 -10.28 -17.63 36.31
C ASN A 139 -10.90 -18.37 37.50
N GLN A 140 -11.12 -17.67 38.63
CA GLN A 140 -11.78 -18.25 39.80
C GLN A 140 -13.31 -18.24 39.71
N ARG A 141 -13.89 -17.39 38.85
CA ARG A 141 -15.32 -17.39 38.54
C ARG A 141 -15.64 -18.62 37.68
N LYS A 142 -16.15 -19.66 38.32
CA LYS A 142 -16.73 -20.84 37.67
C LYS A 142 -17.96 -20.45 36.85
#